data_AF-A0A2M7L8M4-F1
#
_entry.id   AF-A0A2M7L8M4-F1
#
_cell.length_a   1.000
_cell.length_b   1.000
_cell.length_c   1.000
_cell.angle_alpha   90.00
_cell.angle_beta   90.00
_cell.angle_gamma   90.00
#
_symmetry.space_group_name_H-M   'P 1'
#
loop_
_entity.id
_entity.type
_entity.pdbx_description
1 polymer ?
#
loop_
_entity_poly.entity_id
_entity_poly.type
_entity_poly.pdbx_seq_one_letter_code
_entity_poly.pdbx_strand_id
1 'polypeptide(L)' 'EQMIAESAYYRARGRGFMAGDELQDWLAAEDEIDRLLLNQA' A
#
# COMPACT_ATOMS: atom_id res chain seq x y z
N GLU A 1 8.56 3.96 -5.66
CA GLU A 1 8.01 4.07 -4.29
C GLU A 1 6.81 5.01 -4.16
N GLN A 2 6.62 6.02 -5.02
CA GLN A 2 5.52 6.98 -4.87
C GLN A 2 4.11 6.35 -4.91
N MET A 3 3.87 5.38 -5.80
CA MET A 3 2.60 4.65 -5.90
C MET A 3 2.34 3.73 -4.69
N ILE A 4 3.41 3.15 -4.13
CA ILE A 4 3.33 2.31 -2.92
C ILE A 4 2.96 3.20 -1.73
N ALA A 5 3.64 4.32 -1.55
CA ALA A 5 3.36 5.28 -0.48
C ALA A 5 1.93 5.84 -0.56
N GLU A 6 1.45 6.14 -1.77
CA GLU A 6 0.09 6.63 -1.98
C GLU A 6 -0.97 5.56 -1.67
N SER A 7 -0.76 4.31 -2.10
CA SER A 7 -1.65 3.19 -1.77
C SER A 7 -1.67 2.91 -0.25
N ALA A 8 -0.49 2.87 0.39
CA ALA A 8 -0.37 2.71 1.83
C ALA A 8 -1.08 3.84 2.59
N TYR A 9 -0.95 5.09 2.12
CA TYR A 9 -1.65 6.24 2.69
C TYR A 9 -3.17 6.09 2.61
N TYR A 10 -3.72 5.67 1.48
CA TYR A 10 -5.17 5.48 1.35
C TYR A 10 -5.67 4.30 2.19
N ARG A 11 -4.88 3.23 2.35
CA ARG A 11 -5.19 2.14 3.28
C ARG A 11 -5.24 2.62 4.73
N ALA A 12 -4.21 3.35 5.16
CA ALA A 12 -4.18 3.99 6.47
C ALA A 12 -5.38 4.91 6.68
N ARG A 13 -5.71 5.73 5.67
CA ARG A 13 -6.89 6.61 5.69
C ARG A 13 -8.19 5.82 5.84
N GLY A 14 -8.34 4.69 5.15
CA GLY A 14 -9.53 3.83 5.20
C GLY A 14 -9.82 3.27 6.59
N ARG A 15 -8.78 3.04 7.39
CA ARG A 15 -8.90 2.65 8.81
C ARG A 15 -8.85 3.81 9.80
N GLY A 16 -8.83 5.06 9.33
CA GLY A 16 -8.75 6.24 10.18
C GLY A 16 -7.37 6.51 10.80
N PHE A 17 -6.30 6.10 10.11
CA PHE A 17 -4.90 6.28 10.52
C PHE A 17 -4.57 5.71 11.90
N MET A 18 -5.09 4.52 12.23
CA MET A 18 -4.65 3.81 13.43
C MET A 18 -3.15 3.51 13.36
N ALA A 19 -2.46 3.79 14.47
CA ALA A 19 -1.04 3.53 14.66
C ALA A 19 -0.77 2.02 14.84
N GLY A 20 0.40 1.57 14.39
CA GLY A 20 0.86 0.18 14.51
C GLY A 20 0.67 -0.68 13.27
N ASP A 21 -0.06 -0.18 12.27
CA ASP A 21 -0.34 -0.87 11.01
C ASP A 21 0.41 -0.25 9.81
N GLU A 22 1.28 0.74 10.03
CA GLU A 22 1.98 1.45 8.95
C GLU A 22 2.83 0.50 8.09
N LEU A 23 3.51 -0.45 8.74
CA LEU A 23 4.30 -1.46 8.03
C LEU A 23 3.41 -2.45 7.26
N GLN A 24 2.28 -2.85 7.84
CA GLN A 24 1.31 -3.73 7.16
C GLN A 24 0.74 -3.08 5.91
N ASP A 25 0.41 -1.78 5.96
CA ASP A 25 -0.04 -1.04 4.79
C ASP A 25 0.99 -0.99 3.69
N TRP A 26 2.24 -0.73 4.09
CA TRP A 26 3.33 -0.63 3.14
C TRP A 26 3.52 -1.96 2.42
N LEU A 27 3.62 -3.06 3.16
CA LEU A 27 3.75 -4.40 2.59
C LEU A 27 2.57 -4.78 1.69
N ALA A 28 1.34 -4.43 2.11
CA ALA A 28 0.15 -4.68 1.30
C ALA A 28 0.11 -3.82 0.03
N ALA A 29 0.59 -2.58 0.10
CA ALA A 29 0.73 -1.70 -1.05
C ALA A 29 1.82 -2.18 -2.02
N GLU A 30 2.94 -2.71 -1.51
CA GLU A 30 3.99 -3.32 -2.32
C GLU A 30 3.45 -4.53 -3.11
N ASP A 31 2.82 -5.50 -2.44
CA ASP A 31 2.23 -6.67 -3.10
C ASP A 31 1.18 -6.29 -4.15
N GLU A 32 0.36 -5.27 -3.88
CA GLU A 32 -0.64 -4.76 -4.82
C GLU A 32 0.01 -4.16 -6.09
N ILE A 33 1.02 -3.30 -5.91
CA ILE A 33 1.73 -2.66 -7.03
C ILE A 33 2.53 -3.69 -7.83
N ASP A 34 3.19 -4.63 -7.16
CA ASP A 34 3.94 -5.70 -7.82
C ASP A 34 3.02 -6.56 -8.70
N ARG A 35 1.83 -6.91 -8.21
CA ARG A 35 0.82 -7.63 -9.01
C ARG A 35 0.35 -6.83 -10.22
N LEU A 36 0.14 -5.52 -10.06
CA LEU A 36 -0.24 -4.64 -11.16
C LEU A 36 0.85 -4.56 -12.23
N LEU A 37 2.12 -4.51 -11.83
CA LEU A 37 3.26 -4.47 -12.75
C LEU A 37 3.48 -5.82 -13.44
N LEU A 38 3.35 -6.93 -12.71
CA LEU A 38 3.45 -8.28 -13.26
C LEU A 38 2.33 -8.59 -14.27
N ASN A 39 1.11 -8.10 -14.02
CA ASN A 39 -0.01 -8.27 -14.97
C ASN A 39 0.07 -7.33 -16.19
N GLN A 40 1.03 -6.40 -16.23
CA GLN A 40 1.28 -5.52 -17.38
C GLN A 40 2.39 -6.05 -18.31
N ALA A 41 3.06 -7.13 -17.94
CA ALA A 41 4.11 -7.80 -18.72
C ALA A 41 3.56 -8.98 -19.53
#